data_AF-A0A147K3Q6-F1
#
_entry.id   AF-A0A147K3Q6-F1
#
_cell.length_a   1.000
_cell.length_b   1.000
_cell.length_c   1.000
_cell.angle_alpha   90.00
_cell.angle_beta   90.00
_cell.angle_gamma   90.00
#
_symmetry.space_group_name_H-M   'P 1'
#
loop_
_entity.id
_entity.type
_entity.pdbx_description
1 polymer ?
#
loop_
_entity_poly.entity_id
_entity_poly.type
_entity_poly.pdbx_seq_one_letter_code
_entity_poly.pdbx_strand_id
1 'polypeptide(L)'
;MRNEILRHIFWLLIIVSWVFGVIYARWSNLPQEFFVEMSQAVRVPNPFYFENWWDPMLYFTLTVVAVFVLSQIFFGAGGVVFLFSRGVYDNSLIIEIEKSVKSWVFPDIYINEIFSVLLVCFVLLINLPLCMWAAHLGFQRSIYLWHRLRGEPTKPETGLNPLSQLLLLIAISLMTGLIVALILPYAQVS
;
A
#
# COMPACT_ATOMS: atom_id res chain seq x y z
N MET A 1 -0.67 0.02 28.93
CA MET A 1 0.13 -1.22 28.77
C MET A 1 -0.49 -2.25 27.82
N ARG A 2 -1.51 -3.05 28.16
CA ARG A 2 -2.01 -4.14 27.26
C ARG A 2 -2.38 -3.68 25.84
N ASN A 3 -3.11 -2.58 25.72
CA ASN A 3 -3.54 -2.05 24.41
C ASN A 3 -2.36 -1.45 23.60
N GLU A 4 -1.32 -0.96 24.27
CA GLU A 4 -0.12 -0.46 23.59
C GLU A 4 0.71 -1.62 23.05
N ILE A 5 0.84 -2.72 23.80
CA ILE A 5 1.54 -3.92 23.33
C ILE A 5 0.82 -4.50 22.11
N LEU A 6 -0.51 -4.64 22.16
CA LEU A 6 -1.30 -5.09 21.02
C LEU A 6 -1.12 -4.21 19.78
N ARG A 7 -0.99 -2.89 19.97
CA ARG A 7 -0.72 -1.93 18.90
C ARG A 7 0.62 -2.23 18.21
N HIS A 8 1.70 -2.45 18.96
CA HIS A 8 3.01 -2.74 18.39
C HIS A 8 3.07 -4.12 17.73
N ILE A 9 2.45 -5.13 18.35
CA ILE A 9 2.35 -6.47 17.76
C ILE A 9 1.63 -6.40 16.42
N PHE A 10 0.52 -5.67 16.33
CA PHE A 10 -0.22 -5.53 15.09
C PHE A 10 0.57 -4.77 14.02
N TRP A 11 1.33 -3.75 14.38
CA TRP A 11 2.22 -3.05 13.47
C TRP A 11 3.29 -3.97 12.88
N LEU A 12 3.93 -4.77 13.73
CA LEU A 12 4.90 -5.79 13.29
C LEU A 12 4.23 -6.80 12.36
N LEU A 13 3.02 -7.24 12.69
CA LEU A 13 2.28 -8.21 11.91
C LEU A 13 1.92 -7.66 10.52
N ILE A 14 1.53 -6.39 10.39
CA ILE A 14 1.35 -5.70 9.10
C ILE A 14 2.63 -5.76 8.25
N ILE A 15 3.76 -5.36 8.82
CA ILE A 15 5.05 -5.31 8.09
C ILE A 15 5.46 -6.71 7.66
N VAL A 16 5.46 -7.65 8.60
CA VAL A 16 5.83 -9.04 8.34
C VAL A 16 4.90 -9.66 7.30
N SER A 17 3.62 -9.35 7.33
CA SER A 17 2.65 -9.85 6.35
C SER A 17 3.02 -9.46 4.92
N TRP A 18 3.34 -8.17 4.70
CA TRP A 18 3.78 -7.71 3.37
C TRP A 18 5.11 -8.35 2.96
N VAL A 19 6.11 -8.36 3.85
CA VAL A 19 7.42 -8.99 3.57
C VAL A 19 7.26 -10.46 3.22
N PHE A 20 6.41 -11.18 3.97
CA PHE A 20 6.14 -12.58 3.72
C PHE A 20 5.41 -12.79 2.39
N GLY A 21 4.52 -11.87 1.99
CA GLY A 21 3.90 -11.85 0.66
C GLY A 21 4.92 -11.75 -0.46
N VAL A 22 5.89 -10.83 -0.33
CA VAL A 22 6.99 -10.67 -1.30
C VAL A 22 7.84 -11.94 -1.38
N ILE A 23 8.28 -12.49 -0.24
CA ILE A 23 9.09 -13.71 -0.18
C ILE A 23 8.33 -14.91 -0.75
N TYR A 24 7.06 -15.05 -0.37
CA TYR A 24 6.18 -16.10 -0.88
C TYR A 24 6.08 -16.00 -2.41
N ALA A 25 5.83 -14.82 -2.96
CA ALA A 25 5.75 -14.65 -4.41
C ALA A 25 7.08 -14.91 -5.12
N ARG A 26 8.21 -14.62 -4.47
CA ARG A 26 9.54 -14.85 -5.03
C ARG A 26 9.91 -16.32 -5.11
N TRP A 27 9.53 -17.13 -4.11
CA TRP A 27 10.03 -18.50 -3.95
C TRP A 27 8.95 -19.59 -4.05
N SER A 28 7.66 -19.22 -4.06
CA SER A 28 6.60 -20.19 -4.30
C SER A 28 6.51 -20.50 -5.79
N ASN A 29 6.58 -21.78 -6.12
CA ASN A 29 6.22 -22.30 -7.45
C ASN A 29 4.70 -22.53 -7.57
N LEU A 30 3.91 -21.96 -6.65
CA LEU A 30 2.47 -22.14 -6.59
C LEU A 30 1.76 -21.09 -7.45
N PRO A 31 0.54 -21.38 -7.96
CA PRO A 31 -0.27 -20.38 -8.64
C PRO A 31 -0.59 -19.22 -7.68
N GLN A 32 -0.21 -18.00 -8.09
CA GLN A 32 -0.39 -16.79 -7.28
C GLN A 32 -1.69 -16.03 -7.61
N GLU A 33 -2.46 -16.53 -8.58
CA GLU A 33 -3.64 -15.89 -9.17
C GLU A 33 -4.64 -15.43 -8.11
N PHE A 34 -4.96 -16.29 -7.14
CA PHE A 34 -5.87 -15.95 -6.05
C PHE A 34 -5.44 -14.71 -5.26
N PHE A 35 -4.16 -14.65 -4.85
CA PHE A 35 -3.64 -13.51 -4.07
C PHE A 35 -3.47 -12.27 -4.94
N VAL A 36 -3.13 -12.44 -6.22
CA VAL A 36 -3.06 -11.34 -7.19
C VAL A 36 -4.44 -10.75 -7.45
N GLU A 37 -5.49 -11.56 -7.56
CA GLU A 37 -6.88 -11.10 -7.66
C GLU A 37 -7.31 -10.38 -6.38
N MET A 38 -7.03 -10.96 -5.22
CA MET A 38 -7.34 -10.33 -3.93
C MET A 38 -6.62 -8.98 -3.75
N SER A 39 -5.40 -8.85 -4.29
CA SER A 39 -4.64 -7.60 -4.25
C SER A 39 -5.30 -6.46 -5.04
N GLN A 40 -6.20 -6.74 -5.98
CA GLN A 40 -6.88 -5.70 -6.79
C GLN A 40 -7.58 -4.65 -5.93
N ALA A 41 -8.10 -5.05 -4.76
CA ALA A 41 -8.77 -4.15 -3.84
C ALA A 41 -7.84 -3.10 -3.19
N VAL A 42 -6.52 -3.35 -3.17
CA VAL A 42 -5.55 -2.58 -2.37
C VAL A 42 -4.23 -2.26 -3.09
N ARG A 43 -4.09 -2.68 -4.35
CA ARG A 43 -2.91 -2.45 -5.17
C ARG A 43 -3.03 -1.18 -5.99
N VAL A 44 -1.89 -0.56 -6.24
CA VAL A 44 -1.75 0.41 -7.33
C VAL A 44 -1.46 -0.40 -8.60
N PRO A 45 -2.22 -0.23 -9.69
CA PRO A 45 -1.92 -0.86 -10.97
C PRO A 45 -0.49 -0.54 -11.41
N ASN A 46 0.07 -1.38 -12.28
CA ASN A 46 1.40 -1.13 -12.80
C ASN A 46 1.39 0.25 -13.50
N PRO A 47 2.30 1.18 -13.13
CA PRO A 47 2.33 2.53 -13.69
C PRO A 47 2.35 2.62 -15.22
N PHE A 48 2.80 1.55 -15.91
CA PHE A 48 2.78 1.47 -17.36
C PHE A 48 1.38 1.37 -17.99
N TYR A 49 0.37 0.93 -17.23
CA TYR A 49 -1.01 0.78 -17.72
C TYR A 49 -1.92 1.94 -17.36
N PHE A 50 -1.38 3.07 -16.86
CA PHE A 50 -2.21 4.25 -16.67
C PHE A 50 -2.54 4.89 -18.02
N GLU A 51 -3.82 4.94 -18.35
CA GLU A 51 -4.30 5.54 -19.61
C GLU A 51 -4.46 7.05 -19.46
N ASN A 52 -4.79 7.52 -18.25
CA ASN A 52 -5.00 8.93 -17.98
C ASN A 52 -3.96 9.48 -17.01
N TRP A 53 -3.58 10.75 -17.23
CA TRP A 53 -2.64 11.47 -16.37
C TRP A 53 -3.09 11.54 -14.90
N TRP A 54 -4.40 11.51 -14.63
CA TRP A 54 -4.96 11.61 -13.28
C TRP A 54 -5.08 10.25 -12.56
N ASP A 55 -4.91 9.13 -13.27
CA ASP A 55 -5.05 7.78 -12.70
C ASP A 55 -4.19 7.59 -11.44
N PRO A 56 -2.91 8.03 -11.39
CA PRO A 56 -2.07 7.88 -10.18
C PRO A 56 -2.66 8.55 -8.94
N MET A 57 -3.30 9.72 -9.08
CA MET A 57 -3.94 10.42 -7.97
C MET A 57 -5.06 9.58 -7.36
N LEU A 58 -5.89 9.00 -8.22
CA LEU A 58 -7.03 8.20 -7.81
C LEU A 58 -6.55 6.89 -7.17
N TYR A 59 -5.65 6.15 -7.82
CA TYR A 59 -5.17 4.87 -7.30
C TYR A 59 -4.36 5.01 -6.01
N PHE A 60 -3.50 6.03 -5.87
CA PHE A 60 -2.75 6.24 -4.62
C PHE A 60 -3.70 6.53 -3.45
N THR A 61 -4.74 7.31 -3.70
CA THR A 61 -5.70 7.69 -2.66
C THR A 61 -6.64 6.55 -2.30
N LEU A 62 -7.24 5.91 -3.31
CA LEU A 62 -8.21 4.83 -3.09
C LEU A 62 -7.58 3.61 -2.44
N THR A 63 -6.34 3.26 -2.76
CA THR A 63 -5.64 2.14 -2.12
C THR A 63 -5.48 2.35 -0.62
N VAL A 64 -5.07 3.55 -0.21
CA VAL A 64 -4.95 3.93 1.21
C VAL A 64 -6.30 3.85 1.92
N VAL A 65 -7.35 4.38 1.29
CA VAL A 65 -8.72 4.32 1.84
C VAL A 65 -9.22 2.87 1.93
N ALA A 66 -9.03 2.07 0.89
CA ALA A 66 -9.45 0.68 0.85
C ALA A 66 -8.78 -0.15 1.96
N VAL A 67 -7.47 0.01 2.13
CA VAL A 67 -6.72 -0.68 3.19
C VAL A 67 -7.21 -0.28 4.58
N PHE A 68 -7.48 1.02 4.80
CA PHE A 68 -8.08 1.48 6.06
C PHE A 68 -9.45 0.84 6.32
N VAL A 69 -10.34 0.89 5.34
CA VAL A 69 -11.73 0.40 5.46
C VAL A 69 -11.74 -1.11 5.66
N LEU A 70 -10.98 -1.87 4.87
CA LEU A 70 -10.89 -3.32 4.99
C LEU A 70 -10.29 -3.75 6.33
N SER A 71 -9.23 -3.05 6.78
CA SER A 71 -8.69 -3.28 8.12
C SER A 71 -9.72 -2.96 9.20
N GLN A 72 -10.51 -1.90 9.04
CA GLN A 72 -11.55 -1.55 10.01
C GLN A 72 -12.69 -2.58 10.06
N ILE A 73 -13.21 -3.03 8.91
CA ILE A 73 -14.34 -3.96 8.81
C ILE A 73 -13.97 -5.35 9.35
N PHE A 74 -12.77 -5.82 9.03
CA PHE A 74 -12.30 -7.15 9.42
C PHE A 74 -11.48 -7.15 10.72
N PHE A 75 -11.65 -6.13 11.59
CA PHE A 75 -11.00 -6.04 12.90
C PHE A 75 -9.47 -6.23 12.85
N GLY A 76 -8.83 -5.66 11.82
CA GLY A 76 -7.40 -5.74 11.56
C GLY A 76 -6.98 -6.90 10.67
N ALA A 77 -7.68 -8.04 10.69
CA ALA A 77 -7.34 -9.21 9.89
C ALA A 77 -7.31 -8.88 8.38
N GLY A 78 -8.21 -8.00 7.93
CA GLY A 78 -8.22 -7.48 6.57
C GLY A 78 -6.89 -6.82 6.22
N GLY A 79 -6.39 -5.90 7.05
CA GLY A 79 -5.10 -5.22 6.80
C GLY A 79 -3.95 -6.20 6.61
N VAL A 80 -3.93 -7.30 7.37
CA VAL A 80 -2.92 -8.36 7.26
C VAL A 80 -3.01 -9.07 5.92
N VAL A 81 -4.18 -9.64 5.61
CA VAL A 81 -4.38 -10.48 4.42
C VAL A 81 -4.22 -9.66 3.13
N PHE A 82 -4.74 -8.43 3.13
CA PHE A 82 -4.62 -7.54 1.97
C PHE A 82 -3.20 -7.03 1.79
N LEU A 83 -2.43 -6.76 2.86
CA LEU A 83 -1.01 -6.40 2.72
C LEU A 83 -0.13 -7.59 2.30
N PHE A 84 -0.47 -8.82 2.72
CA PHE A 84 0.16 -10.02 2.18
C PHE A 84 -0.08 -10.14 0.67
N SER A 85 -1.35 -10.05 0.26
CA SER A 85 -1.77 -10.14 -1.14
C SER A 85 -1.14 -9.03 -1.99
N ARG A 86 -1.07 -7.81 -1.43
CA ARG A 86 -0.33 -6.71 -2.05
C ARG A 86 1.16 -7.00 -2.15
N GLY A 87 1.79 -7.58 -1.13
CA GLY A 87 3.19 -7.99 -1.18
C GLY A 87 3.46 -9.03 -2.28
N VAL A 88 2.52 -9.95 -2.51
CA VAL A 88 2.60 -10.89 -3.64
C VAL A 88 2.63 -10.15 -4.98
N TYR A 89 1.75 -9.17 -5.15
CA TYR A 89 1.72 -8.34 -6.35
C TYR A 89 2.97 -7.45 -6.49
N ASP A 90 3.40 -6.78 -5.41
CA ASP A 90 4.55 -5.88 -5.40
C ASP A 90 5.85 -6.59 -5.79
N ASN A 91 5.97 -7.89 -5.56
CA ASN A 91 7.09 -8.69 -6.06
C ASN A 91 7.22 -8.65 -7.60
N SER A 92 6.11 -8.57 -8.33
CA SER A 92 6.15 -8.42 -9.80
C SER A 92 6.77 -7.08 -10.22
N LEU A 93 6.43 -6.01 -9.51
CA LEU A 93 7.01 -4.67 -9.71
C LEU A 93 8.51 -4.65 -9.36
N ILE A 94 8.92 -5.35 -8.30
CA ILE A 94 10.32 -5.48 -7.91
C ILE A 94 11.12 -6.23 -8.98
N ILE A 95 10.59 -7.35 -9.49
CA ILE A 95 11.21 -8.11 -10.58
C ILE A 95 11.37 -7.26 -11.84
N GLU A 96 10.38 -6.41 -12.15
CA GLU A 96 10.42 -5.51 -13.30
C GLU A 96 11.54 -4.47 -13.16
N ILE A 97 11.66 -3.80 -12.01
CA ILE A 97 12.79 -2.91 -11.73
C ILE A 97 14.12 -3.66 -11.83
N GLU A 98 14.23 -4.86 -11.24
CA GLU A 98 15.46 -5.66 -11.31
C GLU A 98 15.87 -5.95 -12.75
N LYS A 99 14.91 -6.21 -13.64
CA LYS A 99 15.18 -6.45 -15.07
C LYS A 99 15.62 -5.18 -15.77
N SER A 100 14.90 -4.06 -15.60
CA SER A 100 15.25 -2.77 -16.21
C SER A 100 16.63 -2.30 -15.78
N VAL A 101 16.96 -2.38 -14.48
CA VAL A 101 18.28 -1.94 -13.99
C VAL A 101 19.41 -2.86 -14.50
N LYS A 102 19.15 -4.17 -14.65
CA LYS A 102 20.15 -5.10 -15.20
C LYS A 102 20.39 -4.92 -16.69
N SER A 103 19.44 -4.39 -17.45
CA SER A 103 19.60 -4.11 -18.87
C SER A 103 20.33 -2.81 -19.17
N TRP A 104 20.60 -1.96 -18.17
CA TRP A 104 21.31 -0.70 -18.38
C TRP A 104 22.76 -0.92 -18.80
N VAL A 105 23.11 -0.39 -19.97
CA VAL A 105 24.48 -0.36 -20.49
C VAL A 105 24.86 1.10 -20.67
N PHE A 106 25.86 1.58 -19.92
CA PHE A 106 26.31 2.96 -20.04
C PHE A 106 27.10 3.18 -21.35
N PRO A 107 26.86 4.26 -22.11
CA PRO A 107 26.00 5.41 -21.82
C PRO A 107 24.55 5.31 -22.36
N ASP A 108 24.17 4.19 -22.97
CA ASP A 108 22.89 4.00 -23.66
C ASP A 108 21.74 3.65 -22.70
N ILE A 109 21.43 4.56 -21.77
CA ILE A 109 20.28 4.44 -20.88
C ILE A 109 19.16 5.35 -21.37
N TYR A 110 18.01 4.76 -21.72
CA TYR A 110 16.85 5.53 -22.13
C TYR A 110 16.21 6.25 -20.93
N ILE A 111 15.87 7.52 -21.12
CA ILE A 111 15.34 8.37 -20.03
C ILE A 111 13.96 7.89 -19.53
N ASN A 112 13.18 7.26 -20.40
CA ASN A 112 11.88 6.66 -20.05
C ASN A 112 12.03 5.52 -19.04
N GLU A 113 13.07 4.68 -19.14
CA GLU A 113 13.35 3.61 -18.18
C GLU A 113 13.68 4.18 -16.80
N ILE A 114 14.40 5.30 -16.74
CA ILE A 114 14.72 5.99 -15.48
C ILE A 114 13.43 6.46 -14.79
N PHE A 115 12.55 7.13 -15.54
CA PHE A 115 11.27 7.58 -15.00
C PHE A 115 10.37 6.40 -14.60
N SER A 116 10.43 5.30 -15.33
CA SER A 116 9.66 4.10 -15.03
C SER A 116 10.07 3.45 -13.70
N VAL A 117 11.38 3.28 -13.48
CA VAL A 117 11.92 2.83 -12.19
C VAL A 117 11.51 3.79 -11.07
N LEU A 118 11.56 5.10 -11.35
CA LEU A 118 11.15 6.12 -10.39
C LEU A 118 9.67 5.98 -10.00
N LEU A 119 8.76 5.76 -10.95
CA LEU A 119 7.32 5.57 -10.70
C LEU A 119 7.07 4.36 -9.79
N VAL A 120 7.72 3.23 -10.05
CA VAL A 120 7.59 2.05 -9.19
C VAL A 120 8.16 2.31 -7.79
N CYS A 121 9.27 3.04 -7.68
CA CYS A 121 9.80 3.51 -6.41
C CYS A 121 8.80 4.38 -5.63
N PHE A 122 8.03 5.25 -6.30
CA PHE A 122 6.96 6.02 -5.65
C PHE A 122 5.88 5.11 -5.04
N VAL A 123 5.50 4.04 -5.74
CA VAL A 123 4.53 3.05 -5.23
C VAL A 123 5.08 2.34 -3.99
N LEU A 124 6.32 1.87 -4.03
CA LEU A 124 6.91 1.05 -2.97
C LEU A 124 7.41 1.86 -1.76
N LEU A 125 7.97 3.06 -1.99
CA LEU A 125 8.60 3.85 -0.93
C LEU A 125 7.65 4.88 -0.30
N ILE A 126 6.58 5.27 -1.00
CA ILE A 126 5.64 6.27 -0.49
C ILE A 126 4.25 5.66 -0.29
N ASN A 127 3.63 5.09 -1.33
CA ASN A 127 2.26 4.59 -1.20
C ASN A 127 2.16 3.39 -0.24
N LEU A 128 3.12 2.47 -0.25
CA LEU A 128 3.11 1.30 0.62
C LEU A 128 3.18 1.68 2.12
N PRO A 129 4.11 2.53 2.60
CA PRO A 129 4.09 3.00 3.98
C PRO A 129 2.78 3.68 4.38
N LEU A 130 2.18 4.47 3.49
CA LEU A 130 0.87 5.09 3.74
C LEU A 130 -0.22 4.02 3.91
N CYS A 131 -0.19 2.96 3.10
CA CYS A 131 -1.13 1.85 3.23
C CYS A 131 -0.92 1.04 4.51
N MET A 132 0.33 0.78 4.91
CA MET A 132 0.63 0.13 6.20
C MET A 132 0.11 0.97 7.38
N TRP A 133 0.28 2.29 7.31
CA TRP A 133 -0.25 3.21 8.31
C TRP A 133 -1.78 3.20 8.32
N ALA A 134 -2.42 3.24 7.15
CA ALA A 134 -3.86 3.14 7.01
C ALA A 134 -4.43 1.84 7.62
N ALA A 135 -3.78 0.69 7.37
CA ALA A 135 -4.16 -0.59 7.96
C ALA A 135 -4.14 -0.52 9.49
N HIS A 136 -3.10 0.09 10.06
CA HIS A 136 -2.98 0.24 11.49
C HIS A 136 -4.05 1.13 12.11
N LEU A 137 -4.37 2.26 11.48
CA LEU A 137 -5.43 3.15 11.94
C LEU A 137 -6.81 2.50 11.84
N GLY A 138 -7.06 1.74 10.77
CA GLY A 138 -8.28 0.96 10.62
C GLY A 138 -8.47 -0.03 11.77
N PHE A 139 -7.41 -0.74 12.15
CA PHE A 139 -7.42 -1.65 13.30
C PHE A 139 -7.67 -0.93 14.63
N GLN A 140 -6.95 0.16 14.90
CA GLN A 140 -7.16 0.94 16.13
C GLN A 140 -8.61 1.40 16.27
N ARG A 141 -9.20 1.87 15.16
CA ARG A 141 -10.59 2.29 15.14
C ARG A 141 -11.55 1.12 15.33
N SER A 142 -11.27 -0.05 14.75
CA SER A 142 -12.08 -1.26 14.95
C SER A 142 -12.13 -1.70 16.41
N ILE A 143 -10.98 -1.68 17.11
CA ILE A 143 -10.89 -2.00 18.54
C ILE A 143 -11.67 -0.98 19.37
N TYR A 144 -11.52 0.31 19.06
CA TYR A 144 -12.27 1.37 19.74
C TYR A 144 -13.79 1.17 19.60
N LEU A 145 -14.26 0.92 18.37
CA LEU A 145 -15.67 0.65 18.11
C LEU A 145 -16.16 -0.60 18.83
N TRP A 146 -15.35 -1.66 18.86
CA TRP A 146 -15.66 -2.89 19.58
C TRP A 146 -15.87 -2.67 21.08
N HIS A 147 -14.93 -1.98 21.74
CA HIS A 147 -15.05 -1.64 23.15
C HIS A 147 -16.29 -0.77 23.42
N ARG A 148 -16.59 0.17 22.53
CA ARG A 148 -17.80 1.00 22.64
C ARG A 148 -19.08 0.19 22.51
N LEU A 149 -19.15 -0.77 21.58
CA LEU A 149 -20.30 -1.66 21.42
C LEU A 149 -20.51 -2.56 22.64
N ARG A 150 -19.43 -2.92 23.35
CA ARG A 150 -19.49 -3.65 24.62
C ARG A 150 -19.85 -2.79 25.84
N GLY A 151 -20.05 -1.49 25.66
CA GLY A 151 -20.35 -0.55 26.76
C GLY A 151 -19.15 -0.28 27.67
N GLU A 152 -17.94 -0.63 27.25
CA GLU A 152 -16.73 -0.38 28.04
C GLU A 152 -16.36 1.12 27.99
N PRO A 153 -15.86 1.70 29.10
CA PRO A 153 -15.43 3.09 29.12
C PRO A 153 -14.23 3.29 28.19
N THR A 154 -14.43 4.05 27.11
CA THR A 154 -13.41 4.35 26.10
C THR A 154 -13.04 5.83 26.12
N LYS A 155 -11.76 6.14 25.92
CA LYS A 155 -11.31 7.54 25.83
C LYS A 155 -11.75 8.15 24.49
N PRO A 156 -12.34 9.34 24.45
CA PRO A 156 -12.79 9.96 23.19
C PRO A 156 -11.62 10.21 22.21
N GLU A 157 -10.44 10.56 22.73
CA GLU A 157 -9.23 10.81 21.93
C GLU A 157 -8.79 9.59 21.09
N THR A 158 -8.98 8.36 21.62
CA THR A 158 -8.63 7.14 20.89
C THR A 158 -9.53 6.86 19.67
N GLY A 159 -10.73 7.46 19.62
CA GLY A 159 -11.65 7.31 18.50
C GLY A 159 -11.50 8.39 17.41
N LEU A 160 -11.07 9.60 17.78
CA LEU A 160 -10.95 10.75 16.87
C LEU A 160 -9.62 10.77 16.10
N ASN A 161 -8.52 10.34 16.74
CA ASN A 161 -7.19 10.37 16.13
C ASN A 161 -7.06 9.54 14.84
N PRO A 162 -7.64 8.33 14.71
CA PRO A 162 -7.54 7.57 13.47
C PRO A 162 -8.19 8.25 12.26
N LEU A 163 -9.27 9.03 12.48
CA LEU A 163 -9.97 9.74 11.40
C LEU A 163 -9.22 10.98 10.93
N SER A 164 -8.71 11.79 11.86
CA SER A 164 -7.91 12.96 11.50
C SER A 164 -6.61 12.56 10.80
N GLN A 165 -5.96 11.50 11.28
CA GLN A 165 -4.78 10.94 10.63
C GLN A 165 -5.09 10.32 9.26
N LEU A 166 -6.26 9.69 9.07
CA LEU A 166 -6.69 9.23 7.75
C LEU A 166 -6.83 10.38 6.75
N LEU A 167 -7.38 11.53 7.15
CA LEU A 167 -7.47 12.70 6.28
C LEU A 167 -6.08 13.22 5.88
N LEU A 168 -5.13 13.22 6.82
CA LEU A 168 -3.73 13.52 6.53
C LEU A 168 -3.13 12.53 5.53
N LEU A 169 -3.34 11.24 5.73
CA LEU A 169 -2.90 10.16 4.83
C LEU A 169 -3.47 10.35 3.42
N ILE A 170 -4.76 10.69 3.30
CA ILE A 170 -5.42 10.99 2.03
C ILE A 170 -4.76 12.20 1.36
N ALA A 171 -4.53 13.30 2.10
CA ALA A 171 -3.90 14.49 1.55
C ALA A 171 -2.48 14.19 1.03
N ILE A 172 -1.67 13.45 1.80
CA ILE A 172 -0.32 13.05 1.38
C ILE A 172 -0.40 12.13 0.15
N SER A 173 -1.34 11.19 0.12
CA SER A 173 -1.54 10.27 -1.00
C SER A 173 -1.91 11.01 -2.28
N LEU A 174 -2.78 12.01 -2.17
CA LEU A 174 -3.23 12.83 -3.28
C LEU A 174 -2.09 13.71 -3.81
N MET A 175 -1.31 14.33 -2.91
CA MET A 175 -0.12 15.10 -3.30
C MET A 175 0.94 14.21 -3.96
N THR A 176 1.15 13.00 -3.44
CA THR A 176 2.09 12.04 -4.03
C THR A 176 1.61 11.61 -5.42
N GLY A 177 0.33 11.26 -5.55
CA GLY A 177 -0.26 10.90 -6.83
C GLY A 177 -0.22 12.04 -7.84
N LEU A 178 -0.32 13.30 -7.40
CA LEU A 178 -0.15 14.48 -8.27
C LEU A 178 1.28 14.59 -8.79
N ILE A 179 2.29 14.36 -7.94
CA ILE A 179 3.70 14.34 -8.37
C ILE A 179 3.91 13.22 -9.40
N VAL A 180 3.38 12.03 -9.14
CA VAL A 180 3.46 10.88 -10.05
C VAL A 180 2.76 11.18 -11.37
N ALA A 181 1.58 11.82 -11.34
CA ALA A 181 0.85 12.27 -12.52
C ALA A 181 1.65 13.24 -13.40
N LEU A 182 2.44 14.13 -12.80
CA LEU A 182 3.31 15.06 -13.52
C LEU A 182 4.54 14.36 -14.16
N ILE A 183 4.98 13.25 -13.57
CA ILE A 183 6.14 12.47 -14.06
C ILE A 183 5.72 11.47 -15.14
N LEU A 184 4.49 10.93 -15.04
CA LEU A 184 3.97 9.86 -15.89
C LEU A 184 4.18 10.08 -17.40
N PRO A 185 3.94 11.28 -17.98
CA PRO A 185 4.13 11.49 -19.41
C PRO A 185 5.55 11.18 -19.88
N TYR A 186 6.56 11.49 -19.07
CA TYR A 186 7.97 11.25 -19.41
C TYR A 186 8.37 9.77 -19.35
N ALA A 187 7.61 8.95 -18.62
CA ALA A 187 7.80 7.50 -18.58
C ALA A 187 7.13 6.78 -19.77
N GLN A 188 6.09 7.38 -20.34
CA GLN A 188 5.26 6.78 -21.40
C GLN A 188 5.66 7.19 -22.82
N VAL A 189 6.60 8.14 -23.00
CA VAL A 189 7.10 8.46 -24.34
C VAL A 189 7.96 7.30 -24.86
N SER A 190 7.43 6.58 -25.84
CA SER A 190 8.14 5.69 -26.76
C SER A 190 8.55 6.46 -28.01
#